data_AF-A0A151EYY7-F1
#
_entry.id   AF-A0A151EYY7-F1
#
_cell.length_a   1.000
_cell.length_b   1.000
_cell.length_c   1.000
_cell.angle_alpha   90.00
_cell.angle_beta   90.00
_cell.angle_gamma   90.00
#
_symmetry.space_group_name_H-M   'P 1'
#
loop_
_entity.id
_entity.type
_entity.pdbx_description
1 polymer ?
#
loop_
_entity_poly.entity_id
_entity_poly.type
_entity_poly.pdbx_seq_one_letter_code
_entity_poly.pdbx_strand_id
1 'polypeptide(L)'
;MSGRYSVTALTAGLIVGMQMMNYLLYHGLIDLEADFESGKLRLTRVLGLERTLLISEVLVVGTFVGLAVLLWFKVFPLGCVLCFGLVPLAVKIVHAEMKRVNLLKVYTEVMLLFVVSALLLSIGFWL
;
A
#
# COMPACT_ATOMS: atom_id res chain seq x y z
N MET A 1 -3.15 14.76 -26.89
CA MET A 1 -3.49 14.15 -25.59
C MET A 1 -5.01 13.97 -25.53
N SER A 2 -5.53 12.87 -26.06
CA SER A 2 -6.96 12.54 -25.88
C SER A 2 -7.13 12.03 -24.45
N GLY A 3 -8.04 12.60 -23.67
CA GLY A 3 -8.34 12.22 -22.28
C GLY A 3 -8.96 10.83 -22.11
N ARG A 4 -8.52 9.84 -22.90
CA ARG A 4 -8.87 8.44 -22.73
C ARG A 4 -7.93 7.84 -21.70
N TYR A 5 -8.42 7.68 -20.48
CA TYR A 5 -7.74 6.85 -19.49
C TYR A 5 -7.65 5.43 -20.03
N SER A 6 -6.43 4.94 -20.24
CA SER A 6 -6.21 3.54 -20.59
C SER A 6 -6.54 2.67 -19.39
N VAL A 7 -6.98 1.43 -19.65
CA VAL A 7 -7.18 0.42 -18.59
C VAL A 7 -5.89 0.25 -17.77
N THR A 8 -4.74 0.40 -18.40
CA THR A 8 -3.42 0.36 -17.76
C THR A 8 -3.21 1.49 -16.76
N ALA A 9 -3.58 2.73 -17.11
CA ALA A 9 -3.47 3.87 -16.21
C ALA A 9 -4.43 3.75 -15.02
N LEU A 10 -5.65 3.27 -15.26
CA LEU A 10 -6.65 3.06 -14.20
C LEU A 10 -6.20 1.98 -13.22
N THR A 11 -5.72 0.85 -13.73
CA THR A 11 -5.25 -0.26 -12.88
C THR A 11 -3.96 0.09 -12.14
N ALA A 12 -3.04 0.84 -12.76
CA ALA A 12 -1.86 1.38 -12.08
C ALA A 12 -2.24 2.34 -10.94
N GLY A 13 -3.19 3.24 -11.18
CA GLY A 13 -3.72 4.14 -10.16
C GLY A 13 -4.35 3.38 -8.99
N LEU A 14 -5.01 2.25 -9.25
CA LEU A 14 -5.59 1.39 -8.20
C LEU A 14 -4.50 0.78 -7.32
N ILE A 15 -3.45 0.20 -7.91
CA ILE A 15 -2.32 -0.39 -7.17
C ILE A 15 -1.64 0.65 -6.28
N VAL A 16 -1.32 1.83 -6.84
CA VAL A 16 -0.71 2.93 -6.07
C VAL A 16 -1.68 3.45 -5.00
N GLY A 17 -2.98 3.54 -5.33
CA GLY A 17 -4.02 3.96 -4.40
C GLY A 17 -4.16 3.04 -3.19
N MET A 18 -4.02 1.72 -3.38
CA MET A 18 -4.03 0.75 -2.27
C MET A 18 -2.87 0.98 -1.31
N GLN A 19 -1.68 1.24 -1.82
CA GLN A 19 -0.50 1.49 -1.00
C GLN A 19 -0.55 2.86 -0.31
N MET A 20 -1.05 3.89 -1.00
CA MET A 20 -1.29 5.20 -0.41
C MET A 20 -2.32 5.11 0.72
N MET A 21 -3.41 4.37 0.50
CA MET A 21 -4.40 4.11 1.56
C MET A 21 -3.75 3.41 2.75
N ASN A 22 -2.89 2.41 2.48
CA ASN A 22 -2.18 1.69 3.53
C ASN A 22 -1.29 2.62 4.38
N TYR A 23 -0.53 3.48 3.71
CA TYR A 23 0.27 4.52 4.35
C TYR A 23 -0.59 5.46 5.21
N LEU A 24 -1.72 5.93 4.70
CA LEU A 24 -2.63 6.82 5.43
C LEU A 24 -3.25 6.15 6.67
N LEU A 25 -3.57 4.85 6.60
CA LEU A 25 -4.03 4.09 7.76
C LEU A 25 -2.95 4.09 8.85
N TYR A 26 -1.71 3.80 8.47
CA TYR A 26 -0.58 3.79 9.40
C TYR A 26 -0.27 5.17 9.99
N HIS A 27 -0.38 6.22 9.19
CA HIS A 27 -0.26 7.59 9.64
C HIS A 27 -1.34 7.93 10.68
N GLY A 28 -2.60 7.54 10.42
CA GLY A 28 -3.71 7.73 11.35
C GLY A 28 -3.67 6.82 12.59
N LEU A 29 -2.84 5.76 12.61
CA LEU A 29 -2.59 4.95 13.81
C LEU A 29 -1.59 5.60 14.76
N ILE A 30 -0.60 6.33 14.23
CA ILE A 30 0.39 7.05 15.04
C ILE A 30 -0.27 8.25 15.73
N ASP A 31 -1.14 8.96 15.01
CA ASP A 31 -1.84 10.15 15.51
C ASP A 31 -3.06 9.82 16.39
N LEU A 32 -3.32 8.54 16.67
CA LEU A 32 -4.60 8.10 17.19
C LEU A 32 -4.90 8.69 18.59
N GLU A 33 -3.87 8.86 19.43
CA GLU A 33 -3.96 9.55 20.73
C GLU A 33 -4.32 11.04 20.57
N ALA A 34 -3.65 11.76 19.65
CA ALA A 34 -3.94 13.16 19.38
C ALA A 34 -5.31 13.37 18.71
N ASP A 35 -5.77 12.41 17.91
CA ASP A 35 -7.10 12.42 17.29
C ASP A 35 -8.21 12.19 18.32
N PHE A 36 -7.95 11.44 19.40
CA PHE A 36 -8.87 11.31 20.51
C PHE A 36 -9.07 12.63 21.25
N GLU A 37 -7.99 13.34 21.56
CA GLU A 37 -8.03 14.63 22.26
C GLU A 37 -8.68 15.74 21.43
N SER A 38 -8.46 15.74 20.12
CA SER A 38 -8.98 16.77 19.21
C SER A 38 -10.42 16.52 18.72
N GLY A 39 -11.03 15.39 19.08
CA GLY A 39 -12.40 15.06 18.69
C GLY A 39 -12.58 14.70 17.20
N LYS A 40 -11.49 14.52 16.44
CA LYS A 40 -11.56 14.19 15.02
C LYS A 40 -12.07 12.77 14.80
N LEU A 41 -12.97 12.60 13.83
CA LEU A 41 -13.48 11.30 13.39
C LEU A 41 -12.62 10.79 12.22
N ARG A 42 -11.48 10.17 12.53
CA ARG A 42 -10.67 9.45 11.54
C ARG A 42 -11.12 7.99 11.40
N LEU A 43 -10.91 7.42 10.22
CA LEU A 43 -11.26 6.03 9.91
C LEU A 43 -10.61 5.03 10.89
N THR A 44 -9.34 5.27 11.24
CA THR A 44 -8.55 4.46 12.18
C THR A 44 -9.17 4.44 13.58
N ARG A 45 -9.73 5.57 14.03
CA ARG A 45 -10.44 5.70 15.30
C ARG A 45 -11.76 4.93 15.30
N VAL A 46 -12.53 5.02 14.21
CA VAL A 46 -13.87 4.38 14.10
C VAL A 46 -13.74 2.86 13.98
N LEU A 47 -12.77 2.37 13.21
CA LEU A 47 -12.56 0.94 12.98
C LEU A 47 -11.82 0.26 14.13
N GLY A 48 -11.01 1.01 14.87
CA GLY A 48 -10.12 0.48 15.90
C GLY A 48 -8.87 -0.17 15.31
N LEU A 49 -7.91 -0.45 16.19
CA LEU A 49 -6.58 -0.95 15.81
C LEU A 49 -6.66 -2.27 15.03
N GLU A 50 -7.41 -3.25 15.54
CA GLU A 50 -7.42 -4.61 14.96
C GLU A 50 -7.96 -4.64 13.53
N ARG A 51 -9.08 -3.93 13.28
CA ARG A 51 -9.66 -3.86 11.93
C ARG A 51 -8.77 -3.05 10.99
N THR A 52 -8.11 -2.01 11.50
CA THR A 52 -7.18 -1.21 10.69
C THR A 52 -5.99 -2.05 10.23
N LEU A 53 -5.41 -2.86 11.11
CA LEU A 53 -4.32 -3.77 10.75
C LEU A 53 -4.78 -4.84 9.75
N LEU A 54 -5.98 -5.40 9.92
CA LEU A 54 -6.53 -6.36 8.95
C LEU A 54 -6.71 -5.75 7.56
N ILE A 55 -7.24 -4.53 7.48
CA ILE A 55 -7.37 -3.81 6.20
C ILE A 55 -5.98 -3.55 5.61
N SER A 56 -5.01 -3.19 6.44
CA SER A 56 -3.63 -2.98 6.03
C SER A 56 -3.02 -4.22 5.38
N GLU A 57 -3.13 -5.37 6.04
CA GLU A 57 -2.68 -6.66 5.53
C GLU A 57 -3.32 -6.97 4.17
N VAL A 58 -4.64 -6.79 4.04
CA VAL A 58 -5.38 -6.99 2.79
C VAL A 58 -4.91 -6.04 1.69
N LEU A 59 -4.60 -4.78 2.01
CA LEU A 59 -4.10 -3.80 1.05
C LEU A 59 -2.69 -4.18 0.56
N VAL A 60 -1.79 -4.58 1.46
CA VAL A 60 -0.42 -4.98 1.12
C VAL A 60 -0.45 -6.25 0.26
N VAL A 61 -1.09 -7.32 0.74
CA VAL A 61 -1.18 -8.59 -0.01
C VAL A 61 -1.92 -8.38 -1.33
N GLY A 62 -3.04 -7.65 -1.29
CA GLY A 62 -3.86 -7.34 -2.47
C GLY A 62 -3.09 -6.56 -3.53
N THR A 63 -2.16 -5.68 -3.14
CA THR A 63 -1.29 -4.97 -4.08
C THR A 63 -0.42 -5.96 -4.86
N PHE A 64 0.30 -6.86 -4.20
CA PHE A 64 1.19 -7.81 -4.89
C PHE A 64 0.43 -8.87 -5.68
N VAL A 65 -0.69 -9.36 -5.16
CA VAL A 65 -1.57 -10.29 -5.88
C VAL A 65 -2.15 -9.60 -7.11
N GLY A 66 -2.64 -8.36 -6.97
CA GLY A 66 -3.16 -7.56 -8.08
C GLY A 66 -2.10 -7.32 -9.16
N LEU A 67 -0.87 -6.98 -8.75
CA LEU A 67 0.27 -6.80 -9.66
C LEU A 67 0.59 -8.10 -10.42
N ALA A 68 0.57 -9.25 -9.74
CA ALA A 68 0.79 -10.56 -10.37
C ALA A 68 -0.28 -10.88 -11.42
N VAL A 69 -1.54 -10.64 -11.08
CA VAL A 69 -2.68 -10.85 -11.99
C VAL A 69 -2.57 -9.92 -13.21
N LEU A 70 -2.27 -8.65 -13.02
CA LEU A 70 -2.16 -7.67 -14.11
C LEU A 70 -0.98 -7.98 -15.05
N LEU A 71 0.14 -8.46 -14.52
CA LEU A 71 1.27 -8.93 -15.32
C LEU A 71 0.94 -10.22 -16.07
N TRP A 72 0.25 -11.16 -15.43
CA TRP A 72 -0.18 -12.41 -16.06
C TRP A 72 -1.08 -12.18 -17.28
N PHE A 73 -2.04 -11.26 -17.16
CA PHE A 73 -2.91 -10.85 -18.27
C PHE A 73 -2.24 -9.87 -19.25
N LYS A 74 -0.95 -9.57 -19.08
CA LYS A 74 -0.18 -8.62 -19.92
C LYS A 74 -0.82 -7.22 -19.96
N VAL A 75 -1.54 -6.84 -18.92
CA VAL A 75 -2.05 -5.47 -18.75
C VAL A 75 -0.90 -4.52 -18.43
N PHE A 76 0.04 -4.98 -17.59
CA PHE A 76 1.26 -4.25 -17.28
C PHE A 76 2.45 -4.77 -18.10
N PRO A 77 3.39 -3.88 -18.46
CA PRO A 77 4.64 -4.29 -19.11
C PRO A 77 5.48 -5.16 -18.17
N LEU A 78 6.33 -6.00 -18.75
CA LEU A 78 7.20 -6.93 -18.01
C LEU A 78 8.15 -6.18 -17.05
N GLY A 79 8.49 -4.91 -17.32
CA GLY A 79 9.28 -4.07 -16.43
C GLY A 79 8.67 -3.88 -15.04
N CYS A 80 7.33 -3.96 -14.90
CA CYS A 80 6.66 -3.85 -13.60
C CYS A 80 6.94 -5.04 -12.66
N VAL A 81 7.57 -6.13 -13.14
CA VAL A 81 8.03 -7.25 -12.30
C VAL A 81 9.03 -6.78 -11.23
N LEU A 82 9.74 -5.66 -11.46
CA LEU A 82 10.66 -5.07 -10.49
C LEU A 82 10.01 -4.81 -9.13
N CYS A 83 8.71 -4.50 -9.10
CA CYS A 83 7.97 -4.28 -7.85
C CYS A 83 7.98 -5.51 -6.92
N PHE A 84 8.11 -6.73 -7.44
CA PHE A 84 8.24 -7.93 -6.62
C PHE A 84 9.53 -8.00 -5.82
N GLY A 85 10.54 -7.19 -6.15
CA GLY A 85 11.71 -7.01 -5.29
C GLY A 85 11.38 -6.48 -3.89
N LEU A 86 10.19 -5.88 -3.71
CA LEU A 86 9.70 -5.38 -2.42
C LEU A 86 8.90 -6.40 -1.62
N VAL A 87 8.70 -7.63 -2.12
CA VAL A 87 8.01 -8.69 -1.37
C VAL A 87 8.62 -8.97 0.00
N PRO A 88 9.97 -9.02 0.18
CA PRO A 88 10.55 -9.21 1.51
C PRO A 88 10.15 -8.12 2.51
N LEU A 89 10.04 -6.87 2.04
CA LEU A 89 9.58 -5.74 2.86
C LEU A 89 8.10 -5.88 3.21
N ALA A 90 7.27 -6.27 2.24
CA ALA A 90 5.84 -6.52 2.45
C ALA A 90 5.59 -7.64 3.48
N VAL A 91 6.33 -8.74 3.38
CA VAL A 91 6.27 -9.85 4.35
C VAL A 91 6.68 -9.38 5.75
N LYS A 92 7.71 -8.54 5.85
CA LYS A 92 8.15 -7.98 7.13
C LYS A 92 7.07 -7.11 7.78
N ILE A 93 6.40 -6.28 6.99
CA ILE A 93 5.27 -5.44 7.43
C ILE A 93 4.13 -6.30 7.95
N VAL A 94 3.62 -7.23 7.13
CA VAL A 94 2.50 -8.11 7.50
C VAL A 94 2.83 -8.96 8.73
N HIS A 95 4.04 -9.50 8.80
CA HIS A 95 4.47 -10.28 9.97
C HIS A 95 4.53 -9.43 11.25
N ALA A 96 4.96 -8.17 11.15
CA ALA A 96 4.99 -7.26 12.29
C ALA A 96 3.56 -6.86 12.73
N GLU A 97 2.63 -6.68 11.79
CA GLU A 97 1.21 -6.48 12.03
C GLU A 97 0.59 -7.66 12.79
N MET A 98 0.80 -8.88 12.29
CA MET A 98 0.30 -10.11 12.92
C MET A 98 0.81 -10.28 14.35
N LYS A 99 2.08 -9.93 14.60
CA LYS A 99 2.69 -10.01 15.94
C LYS A 99 2.37 -8.82 16.84
N ARG A 100 1.77 -7.75 16.30
CA ARG A 100 1.48 -6.49 17.01
C ARG A 100 2.73 -5.85 17.64
N VAL A 101 3.90 -5.99 17.00
CA VAL A 101 5.18 -5.53 17.55
C VAL A 101 5.63 -4.24 16.85
N ASN A 102 5.97 -3.20 17.63
CA ASN A 102 6.68 -2.00 17.18
C ASN A 102 6.07 -1.31 15.94
N LEU A 103 4.78 -0.97 15.97
CA LEU A 103 4.07 -0.31 14.86
C LEU A 103 4.76 0.96 14.33
N LEU A 104 5.45 1.71 15.20
CA LEU A 104 6.27 2.87 14.83
C LEU A 104 7.43 2.52 13.89
N LYS A 105 8.07 1.36 14.06
CA LYS A 105 9.13 0.91 13.14
C LYS A 105 8.54 0.47 11.81
N VAL A 106 7.35 -0.12 11.83
CA VAL A 106 6.63 -0.58 10.63
C VAL A 106 6.18 0.60 9.77
N TYR A 107 5.86 1.76 10.36
CA TYR A 107 5.50 2.96 9.62
C TYR A 107 6.52 3.34 8.54
N THR A 108 7.81 3.37 8.89
CA THR A 108 8.88 3.69 7.94
C THR A 108 8.94 2.67 6.81
N GLU A 109 8.69 1.39 7.12
CA GLU A 109 8.68 0.31 6.13
C GLU A 109 7.47 0.43 5.19
N VAL A 110 6.29 0.78 5.70
CA VAL A 110 5.10 1.04 4.89
C VAL A 110 5.30 2.27 4.00
N MET A 111 5.89 3.34 4.53
CA MET A 111 6.25 4.53 3.76
C MET A 111 7.24 4.19 2.64
N LEU A 112 8.29 3.42 2.94
CA LEU A 112 9.26 2.93 1.95
C LEU A 112 8.57 2.05 0.91
N LEU A 113 7.70 1.14 1.34
CA LEU A 113 6.94 0.28 0.44
C LEU A 113 6.16 1.13 -0.55
N PHE A 114 5.43 2.15 -0.10
CA PHE A 114 4.67 3.07 -0.96
C PHE A 114 5.58 3.86 -1.92
N VAL A 115 6.59 4.56 -1.40
CA VAL A 115 7.43 5.43 -2.24
C VAL A 115 8.25 4.64 -3.25
N VAL A 116 8.90 3.56 -2.81
CA VAL A 116 9.78 2.76 -3.68
C VAL A 116 8.96 2.00 -4.71
N SER A 117 7.81 1.44 -4.34
CA SER A 117 6.96 0.76 -5.32
C SER A 117 6.37 1.72 -6.36
N ALA A 118 5.95 2.93 -5.99
CA ALA A 118 5.50 3.92 -6.96
C ALA A 118 6.59 4.30 -7.97
N LEU A 119 7.84 4.44 -7.49
CA LEU A 119 9.01 4.67 -8.33
C LEU A 119 9.31 3.47 -9.24
N LEU A 120 9.33 2.25 -8.70
CA LEU A 120 9.58 1.03 -9.48
C LEU A 120 8.48 0.77 -10.50
N LEU A 121 7.22 1.05 -10.17
CA LEU A 121 6.10 0.91 -11.09
C LEU A 121 6.25 1.91 -12.24
N SER A 122 6.58 3.16 -11.94
CA SER A 122 6.88 4.19 -12.94
C SER A 122 8.01 3.76 -13.86
N ILE A 123 9.17 3.36 -13.31
CA ILE A 123 10.31 2.86 -14.08
C ILE A 123 9.90 1.65 -14.94
N GLY A 124 9.14 0.72 -14.37
CA GLY A 124 8.66 -0.47 -15.06
C GLY A 124 7.73 -0.17 -16.25
N PHE A 125 7.02 0.95 -16.24
CA PHE A 125 6.21 1.42 -17.38
C PHE A 125 7.04 2.08 -18.48
N TRP A 126 8.25 2.54 -18.17
CA TRP A 126 9.17 3.16 -19.14
C TRP A 126 10.11 2.16 -19.83
N LEU A 127 10.25 0.94 -19.29
CA LEU A 127 11.01 -0.17 -19.86
C LEU A 127 10.19 -0.98 -20.87
#